data_AF-A0A2M7VI29-F1
#
_entry.id   AF-A0A2M7VI29-F1
#
_cell.length_a   1.000
_cell.length_b   1.000
_cell.length_c   1.000
_cell.angle_alpha   90.00
_cell.angle_beta   90.00
_cell.angle_gamma   90.00
#
_symmetry.space_group_name_H-M   'P 1'
#
loop_
_entity.id
_entity.type
_entity.pdbx_description
1 polymer ?
#
loop_
_entity_poly.entity_id
_entity_poly.type
_entity_poly.pdbx_seq_one_letter_code
_entity_poly.pdbx_strand_id
1 'polypeptide(L)'
;MADTVIQQIKDRLDIVEVVSGYLKLEKTGINLRANCPFHGEKTPSFFVSPTRQMFKCFGCFVPGSLIKTEKGFHKIEELEAGQMVLTHKGRFQPITRTLWRPYNGKVLNIRIRKSNEVTSLTEDHEVFAIKANHCKFKTRPTRICQQGCLTACSTKFFKDYYIQKIKASELSVDDYLLYPINKEVCDVKTIDLEKYSTWKKGIYGFYPRYFSTDIKVDNDFLRFIGYYIAEGSNNRAFIRFSLGNQEIDFAEEIRDLAKKLFGFNTGIHIRDKNKKGRSGIEVSICNSKLSNIFANLLGKGAGNKHIPFELQCLPIEKQKVILEAIFKGDGCYIKSKNEKDEEREMAIKTVSLILMEQIRDILLRMNIIPNIFISEEMKDKNNVHHQKVFAIRWQKNYSLNYSNFYYDKENNVHYWASPIREIEKRDYKGNVFNLTVANDHSYVASNFVVGNCGESGSVFDFVMKMEGIEFGDALRTLARRAGVQLPNYHPEIQTKRNQLYEILELATRFFEKQLHSSQAGQLVLKYLTARGLTAESIKKWRLGYSPDQWRCLSDFLVGQNYQRDEIVEAGLAVVSGKGKPPYDRFRGRIIFPVFDANGQVIGFGGRVFGEKPKDIAGHETGGAKYI
;
A
#
# COMPACT_ATOMS: atom_id res chain seq x y z
N MET A 1 -16.59 -30.56 14.84
CA MET A 1 -16.23 -31.77 14.06
C MET A 1 -15.23 -31.45 12.95
N ALA A 2 -15.43 -30.41 12.13
CA ALA A 2 -14.43 -30.00 11.12
C ALA A 2 -13.08 -29.59 11.75
N ASP A 3 -13.10 -28.82 12.84
CA ASP A 3 -11.86 -28.42 13.55
C ASP A 3 -11.07 -29.61 14.10
N THR A 4 -11.76 -30.67 14.50
CA THR A 4 -11.18 -31.90 15.03
C THR A 4 -10.44 -32.69 13.95
N VAL A 5 -11.01 -32.74 12.74
CA VAL A 5 -10.40 -33.38 11.57
C VAL A 5 -9.22 -32.58 11.03
N ILE A 6 -9.36 -31.25 10.98
CA ILE A 6 -8.27 -30.34 10.59
C ILE A 6 -7.08 -30.50 11.54
N GLN A 7 -7.32 -30.58 12.85
CA GLN A 7 -6.26 -30.79 13.83
C GLN A 7 -5.57 -32.14 13.64
N GLN A 8 -6.33 -33.23 13.44
CA GLN A 8 -5.75 -34.55 13.15
C GLN A 8 -4.86 -34.56 11.90
N ILE A 9 -5.21 -33.82 10.86
CA ILE A 9 -4.38 -33.69 9.65
C ILE A 9 -3.10 -32.91 9.96
N LYS A 10 -3.19 -31.82 10.73
CA LYS A 10 -2.02 -31.03 11.17
C LYS A 10 -1.09 -31.81 12.08
N ASP A 11 -1.62 -32.68 12.93
CA ASP A 11 -0.82 -33.50 13.84
C ASP A 11 -0.08 -34.64 13.12
N ARG A 12 -0.59 -35.07 11.96
CA ARG A 12 -0.03 -36.18 11.17
C ARG A 12 0.86 -35.76 10.01
N LEU A 13 0.75 -34.52 9.54
CA LEU A 13 1.55 -34.02 8.42
C LEU A 13 2.51 -32.94 8.88
N ASP A 14 3.81 -33.18 8.69
CA ASP A 14 4.79 -32.12 8.81
C ASP A 14 4.77 -31.26 7.54
N ILE A 15 4.60 -29.95 7.71
CA ILE A 15 4.68 -28.99 6.60
C ILE A 15 6.01 -29.13 5.84
N VAL A 16 7.10 -29.51 6.50
CA VAL A 16 8.40 -29.73 5.85
C VAL A 16 8.30 -30.85 4.84
N GLU A 17 7.65 -31.96 5.18
CA GLU A 17 7.47 -33.11 4.28
C GLU A 17 6.58 -32.73 3.09
N VAL A 18 5.45 -32.07 3.37
CA VAL A 18 4.52 -31.67 2.32
C VAL A 18 5.17 -30.71 1.34
N VAL A 19 5.88 -29.69 1.83
CA VAL A 19 6.55 -28.69 0.98
C VAL A 19 7.73 -29.30 0.24
N SER A 20 8.50 -30.21 0.87
CA SER A 20 9.62 -30.90 0.23
C SER A 20 9.19 -31.75 -0.97
N GLY A 21 7.92 -32.16 -1.02
CA GLY A 21 7.34 -32.83 -2.18
C GLY A 21 7.21 -31.94 -3.43
N TYR A 22 7.23 -30.61 -3.26
CA TYR A 22 7.14 -29.65 -4.38
C TYR A 22 8.45 -28.90 -4.61
N LEU A 23 9.23 -28.66 -3.55
CA LEU A 23 10.43 -27.82 -3.59
C LEU A 23 11.61 -28.49 -2.92
N LYS A 24 12.81 -28.28 -3.49
CA LYS A 24 14.04 -28.65 -2.82
C LYS A 24 14.34 -27.65 -1.68
N LEU A 25 14.23 -28.10 -0.44
CA LEU A 25 14.50 -27.31 0.76
C LEU A 25 15.97 -27.46 1.23
N GLU A 26 16.58 -26.35 1.65
CA GLU A 26 17.91 -26.29 2.28
C GLU A 26 17.77 -25.95 3.77
N LYS A 27 18.50 -26.62 4.66
CA LYS A 27 18.51 -26.29 6.09
C LYS A 27 19.21 -24.94 6.35
N THR A 28 18.62 -24.12 7.22
CA THR A 28 19.18 -22.84 7.68
C THR A 28 18.82 -22.59 9.15
N GLY A 29 19.76 -22.92 10.04
CA GLY A 29 19.50 -22.94 11.48
C GLY A 29 18.38 -23.92 11.83
N ILE A 30 17.35 -23.45 12.54
CA ILE A 30 16.18 -24.25 12.95
C ILE A 30 15.14 -24.38 11.81
N ASN A 31 15.20 -23.51 10.80
CA ASN A 31 14.25 -23.48 9.69
C ASN A 31 14.85 -24.10 8.41
N LEU A 32 14.01 -24.29 7.40
CA LEU A 32 14.42 -24.62 6.04
C LEU A 32 14.08 -23.47 5.10
N ARG A 33 14.80 -23.36 3.98
CA ARG A 33 14.58 -22.34 2.95
C ARG A 33 14.59 -22.92 1.54
N ALA A 34 13.91 -22.27 0.60
CA ALA A 34 13.96 -22.54 -0.84
C ALA A 34 13.64 -21.27 -1.63
N ASN A 35 13.77 -21.34 -2.96
CA ASN A 35 13.16 -20.33 -3.82
C ASN A 35 11.63 -20.46 -3.70
N CYS A 36 10.98 -19.33 -3.43
CA CYS A 36 9.55 -19.19 -3.26
C CYS A 36 8.86 -19.62 -4.55
N PRO A 37 7.94 -20.60 -4.52
CA PRO A 37 7.27 -21.07 -5.74
C PRO A 37 6.23 -20.07 -6.25
N PHE A 38 5.78 -19.18 -5.37
CA PHE A 38 4.77 -18.15 -5.66
C PHE A 38 5.38 -16.90 -6.29
N HIS A 39 6.72 -16.79 -6.29
CA HIS A 39 7.44 -15.63 -6.79
C HIS A 39 8.57 -16.09 -7.71
N GLY A 40 8.71 -15.51 -8.90
CA GLY A 40 9.75 -15.88 -9.88
C GLY A 40 11.17 -15.46 -9.47
N GLU A 41 11.63 -15.90 -8.30
CA GLU A 41 12.89 -15.51 -7.69
C GLU A 41 14.04 -16.48 -8.01
N LYS A 42 15.26 -15.95 -8.02
CA LYS A 42 16.50 -16.72 -8.21
C LYS A 42 17.27 -16.94 -6.90
N THR A 43 16.79 -16.40 -5.79
CA THR A 43 17.43 -16.45 -4.47
C THR A 43 16.43 -16.91 -3.40
N PRO A 44 16.80 -17.80 -2.46
CA PRO A 44 15.85 -18.36 -1.50
C PRO A 44 15.23 -17.30 -0.55
N SER A 45 13.94 -17.02 -0.69
CA SER A 45 13.15 -16.17 0.21
C SER A 45 12.04 -16.93 0.93
N PHE A 46 11.70 -18.15 0.50
CA PHE A 46 10.65 -18.98 1.09
C PHE A 46 11.25 -19.82 2.22
N PHE A 47 10.73 -19.63 3.42
CA PHE A 47 11.15 -20.39 4.59
C PHE A 47 10.03 -21.28 5.09
N VAL A 48 10.38 -22.46 5.54
CA VAL A 48 9.51 -23.40 6.23
C VAL A 48 10.01 -23.56 7.65
N SER A 49 9.12 -23.38 8.62
CA SER A 49 9.44 -23.54 10.04
C SER A 49 8.87 -24.86 10.54
N PRO A 50 9.71 -25.87 10.84
CA PRO A 50 9.26 -27.16 11.38
C PRO A 50 8.55 -26.98 12.73
N THR A 51 9.06 -26.09 13.58
CA THR A 51 8.49 -25.86 14.91
C THR A 51 7.15 -25.14 14.87
N ARG A 52 6.92 -24.29 13.87
CA ARG A 52 5.67 -23.51 13.73
C ARG A 52 4.68 -24.10 12.73
N GLN A 53 5.05 -25.18 12.04
CA GLN A 53 4.22 -25.82 11.02
C GLN A 53 3.65 -24.83 9.98
N MET A 54 4.48 -23.87 9.55
CA MET A 54 4.10 -22.80 8.62
C MET A 54 5.22 -22.44 7.64
N PHE A 55 4.85 -21.89 6.48
CA PHE A 55 5.78 -21.27 5.54
C PHE A 55 5.67 -19.73 5.55
N LYS A 56 6.70 -19.04 5.09
CA LYS A 56 6.71 -17.58 4.89
C LYS A 56 7.72 -17.15 3.82
N CYS A 57 7.32 -16.33 2.84
CA CYS A 57 8.26 -15.64 1.95
C CYS A 57 8.73 -14.29 2.54
N PHE A 58 9.96 -13.86 2.22
CA PHE A 58 10.55 -12.67 2.85
C PHE A 58 11.06 -11.59 1.88
N GLY A 59 10.19 -10.63 1.52
CA GLY A 59 10.62 -9.32 1.03
C GLY A 59 11.09 -8.44 2.20
N CYS A 60 12.22 -7.74 2.07
CA CYS A 60 12.81 -7.03 3.21
C CYS A 60 13.48 -5.71 2.81
N PHE A 61 13.85 -4.91 3.81
CA PHE A 61 14.60 -3.66 3.68
C PHE A 61 16.04 -3.82 4.17
N VAL A 62 16.94 -3.01 3.63
CA VAL A 62 18.31 -2.91 4.15
C VAL A 62 18.31 -2.17 5.52
N PRO A 63 19.35 -2.34 6.35
CA PRO A 63 19.46 -1.62 7.62
C PRO A 63 19.48 -0.10 7.39
N GLY A 64 18.91 0.66 8.31
CA GLY A 64 18.79 2.11 8.24
C GLY A 64 17.61 2.62 7.40
N SER A 65 16.82 1.72 6.79
CA SER A 65 15.59 2.10 6.09
C SER A 65 14.59 2.72 7.05
N LEU A 66 14.00 3.85 6.68
CA LEU A 66 13.16 4.64 7.57
C LEU A 66 11.69 4.22 7.46
N ILE A 67 11.03 3.96 8.59
CA ILE A 67 9.61 3.62 8.67
C ILE A 67 8.85 4.71 9.42
N LYS A 68 7.70 5.12 8.89
CA LYS A 68 6.87 6.19 9.46
C LYS A 68 6.11 5.66 10.67
N THR A 69 6.46 6.16 11.87
CA THR A 69 5.76 5.87 13.13
C THR A 69 4.95 7.07 13.61
N GLU A 70 4.17 6.89 14.68
CA GLU A 70 3.44 8.00 15.33
C GLU A 70 4.41 9.09 15.86
N LYS A 71 5.66 8.72 16.12
CA LYS A 71 6.71 9.62 16.63
C LYS A 71 7.71 10.05 15.53
N GLY A 72 7.31 9.95 14.27
CA GLY A 72 8.16 10.26 13.11
C GLY A 72 8.93 9.06 12.58
N PHE A 73 9.92 9.30 11.72
CA PHE A 73 10.70 8.21 11.13
C PHE A 73 11.67 7.56 12.10
N HIS A 74 11.65 6.23 12.13
CA HIS A 74 12.58 5.39 12.89
C HIS A 74 13.25 4.40 11.93
N LYS A 75 14.50 4.00 12.22
CA LYS A 75 15.15 2.96 11.41
C LYS A 75 14.46 1.63 11.66
N ILE A 76 14.32 0.83 10.61
CA ILE A 76 13.58 -0.43 10.67
C ILE A 76 14.14 -1.42 11.71
N GLU A 77 15.45 -1.42 11.95
CA GLU A 77 16.12 -2.27 12.94
C GLU A 77 15.94 -1.82 14.40
N GLU A 78 15.52 -0.56 14.62
CA GLU A 78 15.28 0.02 15.94
C GLU A 78 13.82 -0.14 16.40
N LEU A 79 12.96 -0.68 15.54
CA LEU A 79 11.54 -0.83 15.82
C LEU A 79 11.26 -2.06 16.67
N GLU A 80 10.21 -1.96 17.49
CA GLU A 80 9.77 -2.99 18.42
C GLU A 80 8.28 -3.29 18.25
N ALA A 81 7.86 -4.49 18.68
CA ALA A 81 6.45 -4.86 18.71
C ALA A 81 5.67 -3.92 19.65
N GLY A 82 4.46 -3.56 19.26
CA GLY A 82 3.59 -2.61 19.96
C GLY A 82 3.71 -1.16 19.48
N GLN A 83 4.82 -0.78 18.84
CA GLN A 83 4.94 0.56 18.24
C GLN A 83 3.98 0.73 17.06
N MET A 84 3.50 1.95 16.86
CA MET A 84 2.49 2.28 15.86
C MET A 84 3.13 2.78 14.55
N VAL A 85 2.73 2.21 13.40
CA VAL A 85 3.22 2.60 12.06
C VAL A 85 2.08 3.01 11.13
N LEU A 86 2.35 3.97 10.25
CA LEU A 86 1.37 4.47 9.29
C LEU A 86 1.15 3.45 8.18
N THR A 87 -0.11 3.11 7.91
CA THR A 87 -0.50 2.09 6.93
C THR A 87 -1.02 2.70 5.64
N HIS A 88 -1.24 1.86 4.61
CA HIS A 88 -1.85 2.27 3.34
C HIS A 88 -3.19 2.98 3.51
N LYS A 89 -3.93 2.74 4.59
CA LYS A 89 -5.22 3.38 4.85
C LYS A 89 -5.13 4.76 5.51
N GLY A 90 -3.92 5.32 5.64
CA GLY A 90 -3.73 6.65 6.25
C GLY A 90 -3.97 6.69 7.76
N ARG A 91 -3.94 5.54 8.43
CA ARG A 91 -4.08 5.38 9.89
C ARG A 91 -2.93 4.57 10.47
N PHE A 92 -2.71 4.75 11.77
CA PHE A 92 -1.68 4.00 12.50
C PHE A 92 -2.17 2.63 12.97
N GLN A 93 -1.31 1.61 12.87
CA GLN A 93 -1.56 0.26 13.38
C GLN A 93 -0.32 -0.27 14.11
N PRO A 94 -0.48 -1.16 15.11
CA PRO A 94 0.65 -1.67 15.88
C PRO A 94 1.47 -2.70 15.08
N ILE A 95 2.78 -2.65 15.28
CA ILE A 95 3.70 -3.71 14.87
C ILE A 95 3.43 -4.93 15.75
N THR A 96 3.04 -6.04 15.14
CA THR A 96 2.86 -7.32 15.83
C THR A 96 4.18 -8.07 15.99
N ARG A 97 5.06 -7.98 14.99
CA ARG A 97 6.35 -8.69 14.97
C ARG A 97 7.39 -7.91 14.17
N THR A 98 8.62 -7.95 14.65
CA THR A 98 9.82 -7.50 13.94
C THR A 98 10.59 -8.73 13.45
N LEU A 99 11.20 -8.63 12.27
CA LEU A 99 11.81 -9.75 11.57
C LEU A 99 13.14 -9.30 10.97
N TRP A 100 14.14 -10.17 11.01
CA TRP A 100 15.40 -9.96 10.32
C TRP A 100 15.95 -11.29 9.80
N ARG A 101 16.77 -11.23 8.75
CA ARG A 101 17.52 -12.38 8.24
C ARG A 101 18.80 -11.94 7.52
N PRO A 102 19.83 -12.78 7.45
CA PRO A 102 20.91 -12.58 6.49
C PRO A 102 20.38 -12.75 5.05
N TYR A 103 20.84 -11.90 4.15
CA TYR A 103 20.47 -11.89 2.73
C TYR A 103 21.71 -11.72 1.86
N ASN A 104 21.73 -12.45 0.75
CA ASN A 104 22.74 -12.35 -0.28
C ASN A 104 22.01 -12.40 -1.62
N GLY A 105 21.90 -11.26 -2.29
CA GLY A 105 21.11 -11.14 -3.49
C GLY A 105 21.06 -9.70 -3.99
N LYS A 106 20.03 -9.38 -4.77
CA LYS A 106 19.88 -8.07 -5.38
C LYS A 106 18.93 -7.20 -4.56
N VAL A 107 19.24 -5.92 -4.47
CA VAL A 107 18.35 -4.89 -3.91
C VAL A 107 18.12 -3.80 -4.95
N LEU A 108 16.94 -3.21 -4.90
CA LEU A 108 16.56 -2.06 -5.70
C LEU A 108 16.65 -0.80 -4.87
N ASN A 109 17.39 0.18 -5.36
CA ASN A 109 17.40 1.55 -4.89
C ASN A 109 16.38 2.34 -5.72
N ILE A 110 15.30 2.78 -5.10
CA ILE A 110 14.24 3.54 -5.77
C ILE A 110 14.32 5.00 -5.34
N ARG A 111 14.29 5.92 -6.32
CA ARG A 111 14.11 7.36 -6.10
C ARG A 111 12.84 7.83 -6.79
N ILE A 112 12.01 8.59 -6.07
CA ILE A 112 10.82 9.22 -6.62
C ILE A 112 11.14 10.62 -7.18
N ARG A 113 10.24 11.19 -7.97
CA ARG A 113 10.30 12.63 -8.29
C ARG A 113 10.02 13.43 -7.02
N LYS A 114 10.55 14.67 -6.97
CA LYS A 114 10.40 15.62 -5.84
C LYS A 114 11.02 15.16 -4.51
N SER A 115 11.79 14.06 -4.50
CA SER A 115 12.68 13.70 -3.40
C SER A 115 13.97 13.12 -3.97
N ASN A 116 15.12 13.41 -3.35
CA ASN A 116 16.38 12.71 -3.67
C ASN A 116 16.69 11.59 -2.66
N GLU A 117 15.80 11.31 -1.72
CA GLU A 117 15.93 10.18 -0.80
C GLU A 117 15.88 8.84 -1.57
N VAL A 118 16.70 7.89 -1.13
CA VAL A 118 16.73 6.53 -1.68
C VAL A 118 15.99 5.60 -0.73
N THR A 119 15.06 4.82 -1.26
CA THR A 119 14.45 3.70 -0.54
C THR A 119 15.00 2.40 -1.12
N SER A 120 15.61 1.58 -0.27
CA SER A 120 16.31 0.35 -0.69
C SER A 120 15.60 -0.89 -0.16
N LEU A 121 15.15 -1.76 -1.06
CA LEU A 121 14.33 -2.94 -0.76
C LEU A 121 14.72 -4.12 -1.66
N THR A 122 14.41 -5.34 -1.22
CA THR A 122 14.61 -6.54 -2.04
C THR A 122 13.65 -6.55 -3.24
N GLU A 123 14.02 -7.25 -4.31
CA GLU A 123 13.27 -7.28 -5.58
C GLU A 123 11.83 -7.80 -5.45
N ASP A 124 11.59 -8.68 -4.49
CA ASP A 124 10.35 -9.38 -4.21
C ASP A 124 9.41 -8.61 -3.27
N HIS A 125 9.85 -7.50 -2.70
CA HIS A 125 9.05 -6.75 -1.74
C HIS A 125 7.85 -6.08 -2.44
N GLU A 126 6.65 -6.27 -1.90
CA GLU A 126 5.42 -5.72 -2.48
C GLU A 126 5.27 -4.23 -2.16
N VAL A 127 4.96 -3.46 -3.19
CA VAL A 127 4.78 -2.01 -3.14
C VAL A 127 3.39 -1.67 -3.65
N PHE A 128 2.72 -0.73 -2.97
CA PHE A 128 1.44 -0.19 -3.46
C PHE A 128 1.75 0.86 -4.52
N ALA A 129 1.43 0.55 -5.77
CA ALA A 129 1.78 1.37 -6.92
C ALA A 129 0.63 1.47 -7.92
N ILE A 130 0.69 2.48 -8.79
CA ILE A 130 -0.19 2.60 -9.96
C ILE A 130 0.71 2.53 -11.19
N LYS A 131 0.48 1.53 -12.06
CA LYS A 131 1.21 1.42 -13.33
C LYS A 131 0.86 2.60 -14.23
N ALA A 132 1.89 3.36 -14.60
CA ALA A 132 1.72 4.53 -15.45
C ALA A 132 1.70 4.11 -16.91
N ASN A 133 0.83 4.77 -17.68
CA ASN A 133 0.79 4.63 -19.14
C ASN A 133 1.27 5.93 -19.80
N HIS A 134 2.09 5.80 -20.83
CA HIS A 134 2.54 6.95 -21.59
C HIS A 134 1.46 7.48 -22.53
N CYS A 135 1.29 8.80 -22.51
CA CYS A 135 0.47 9.55 -23.42
C CYS A 135 0.93 9.36 -24.87
N LYS A 136 -0.04 9.11 -25.76
CA LYS A 136 0.19 8.98 -27.20
C LYS A 136 0.73 10.27 -27.84
N PHE A 137 0.43 11.43 -27.25
CA PHE A 137 0.85 12.73 -27.76
C PHE A 137 2.28 13.04 -27.33
N LYS A 138 3.23 12.92 -28.27
CA LYS A 138 4.67 13.12 -28.04
C LYS A 138 5.04 14.55 -27.60
N THR A 139 4.18 15.53 -27.87
CA THR A 139 4.36 16.95 -27.47
C THR A 139 4.13 17.18 -25.97
N ARG A 140 3.67 16.17 -25.21
CA ARG A 140 3.40 16.32 -23.78
C ARG A 140 4.71 16.30 -22.96
N PRO A 141 4.96 17.30 -22.10
CA PRO A 141 6.23 17.44 -21.36
C PRO A 141 6.61 16.23 -20.51
N THR A 142 5.65 15.61 -19.83
CA THR A 142 5.94 14.50 -18.90
C THR A 142 5.74 13.13 -19.52
N ARG A 143 5.12 13.06 -20.70
CA ARG A 143 4.62 11.85 -21.37
C ARG A 143 3.75 10.91 -20.51
N ILE A 144 3.51 11.12 -19.22
CA ILE A 144 2.61 10.30 -18.38
C ILE A 144 1.15 10.75 -18.58
N CYS A 145 0.21 9.81 -18.69
CA CYS A 145 -1.23 10.13 -18.76
C CYS A 145 -1.76 10.67 -17.41
N GLN A 146 -2.56 11.74 -17.44
CA GLN A 146 -2.93 12.51 -16.24
C GLN A 146 -4.44 12.57 -16.03
N GLN A 147 -4.86 12.56 -14.77
CA GLN A 147 -6.26 12.61 -14.40
C GLN A 147 -7.00 13.87 -14.88
N GLY A 148 -6.33 15.03 -14.86
CA GLY A 148 -6.85 16.32 -15.34
C GLY A 148 -6.70 16.56 -16.84
N CYS A 149 -6.41 15.53 -17.65
CA CYS A 149 -6.16 15.72 -19.09
C CYS A 149 -7.42 16.19 -19.84
N LEU A 150 -7.41 17.44 -20.30
CA LEU A 150 -8.47 18.08 -21.09
C LEU A 150 -8.43 17.72 -22.59
N THR A 151 -7.42 16.99 -23.06
CA THR A 151 -7.33 16.61 -24.48
C THR A 151 -8.45 15.64 -24.85
N ALA A 152 -9.03 15.87 -26.03
CA ALA A 152 -9.88 14.91 -26.73
C ALA A 152 -9.03 13.67 -27.13
N CYS A 153 -8.98 12.69 -26.23
CA CYS A 153 -8.29 11.43 -26.40
C CYS A 153 -9.30 10.30 -26.20
N SER A 154 -9.41 9.40 -27.17
CA SER A 154 -10.33 8.24 -27.08
C SER A 154 -9.94 7.27 -25.97
N THR A 155 -8.64 7.10 -25.72
CA THR A 155 -8.15 6.05 -24.81
C THR A 155 -8.09 6.49 -23.34
N LYS A 156 -7.73 7.75 -23.04
CA LYS A 156 -7.57 8.29 -21.66
C LYS A 156 -7.09 7.25 -20.62
N PHE A 157 -5.86 6.74 -20.78
CA PHE A 157 -5.29 5.67 -19.95
C PHE A 157 -5.39 5.89 -18.43
N PHE A 158 -5.39 7.14 -17.96
CA PHE A 158 -5.51 7.44 -16.53
C PHE A 158 -6.83 6.93 -15.92
N LYS A 159 -7.86 6.64 -16.72
CA LYS A 159 -9.12 6.07 -16.22
C LYS A 159 -8.93 4.65 -15.70
N ASP A 160 -7.92 3.95 -16.20
CA ASP A 160 -7.55 2.59 -15.79
C ASP A 160 -6.51 2.61 -14.67
N TYR A 161 -6.25 3.77 -14.04
CA TYR A 161 -5.33 3.88 -12.92
C TYR A 161 -6.02 3.45 -11.63
N TYR A 162 -5.59 2.31 -11.11
CA TYR A 162 -5.98 1.78 -9.81
C TYR A 162 -4.75 1.34 -9.04
N ILE A 163 -4.88 1.35 -7.71
CA ILE A 163 -3.83 0.91 -6.80
C ILE A 163 -3.68 -0.60 -6.94
N GLN A 164 -2.45 -1.05 -7.16
CA GLN A 164 -2.06 -2.45 -7.27
C GLN A 164 -0.96 -2.74 -6.25
N LYS A 165 -0.93 -3.98 -5.74
CA LYS A 165 0.25 -4.52 -5.06
C LYS A 165 1.14 -5.14 -6.11
N ILE A 166 2.32 -4.57 -6.29
CA ILE A 166 3.26 -4.94 -7.35
C ILE A 166 4.60 -5.25 -6.71
N LYS A 167 5.31 -6.27 -7.19
CA LYS A 167 6.66 -6.56 -6.72
C LYS A 167 7.62 -5.44 -7.14
N ALA A 168 8.58 -5.12 -6.29
CA ALA A 168 9.55 -4.06 -6.60
C ALA A 168 10.27 -4.30 -7.94
N SER A 169 10.54 -5.55 -8.33
CA SER A 169 11.14 -5.92 -9.62
C SER A 169 10.30 -5.60 -10.86
N GLU A 170 8.98 -5.48 -10.70
CA GLU A 170 8.02 -5.22 -11.78
C GLU A 170 7.73 -3.71 -11.94
N LEU A 171 8.27 -2.89 -11.04
CA LEU A 171 8.19 -1.44 -11.12
C LEU A 171 9.02 -0.92 -12.30
N SER A 172 8.53 0.14 -12.91
CA SER A 172 9.16 0.84 -14.02
C SER A 172 9.28 2.32 -13.70
N VAL A 173 10.25 2.99 -14.32
CA VAL A 173 10.33 4.46 -14.26
C VAL A 173 8.98 5.04 -14.73
N ASP A 174 8.55 6.12 -14.08
CA ASP A 174 7.25 6.78 -14.23
C ASP A 174 6.04 6.13 -13.54
N ASP A 175 6.11 4.87 -13.08
CA ASP A 175 5.06 4.31 -12.22
C ASP A 175 4.89 5.16 -10.97
N TYR A 176 3.66 5.27 -10.46
CA TYR A 176 3.38 6.08 -9.28
C TYR A 176 3.52 5.25 -8.02
N LEU A 177 4.30 5.75 -7.07
CA LEU A 177 4.34 5.25 -5.70
C LEU A 177 3.49 6.13 -4.80
N LEU A 178 2.85 5.51 -3.81
CA LEU A 178 1.77 6.15 -3.05
C LEU A 178 2.18 6.39 -1.61
N TYR A 179 2.01 7.63 -1.14
CA TYR A 179 2.15 8.03 0.25
C TYR A 179 0.77 8.47 0.81
N PRO A 180 0.20 7.79 1.81
CA PRO A 180 -1.12 8.10 2.33
C PRO A 180 -1.05 9.37 3.18
N ILE A 181 -1.97 10.27 2.95
CA ILE A 181 -2.10 11.52 3.68
C ILE A 181 -3.01 11.26 4.87
N ASN A 182 -2.44 11.31 6.08
CA ASN A 182 -3.24 11.23 7.29
C ASN A 182 -4.16 12.47 7.38
N LYS A 183 -5.48 12.25 7.33
CA LYS A 183 -6.51 13.29 7.44
C LYS A 183 -7.22 13.31 8.79
N GLU A 184 -6.73 12.56 9.77
CA GLU A 184 -7.22 12.62 11.14
C GLU A 184 -7.14 14.05 11.70
N VAL A 185 -8.22 14.46 12.37
CA VAL A 185 -8.32 15.77 13.01
C VAL A 185 -8.64 15.57 14.49
N CYS A 186 -7.76 16.02 15.37
CA CYS A 186 -7.99 16.15 16.80
C CYS A 186 -7.80 17.63 17.20
N ASP A 187 -8.88 18.27 17.68
CA ASP A 187 -8.80 19.68 18.09
C ASP A 187 -8.49 19.78 19.59
N VAL A 188 -7.21 19.61 19.93
CA VAL A 188 -6.69 19.82 21.28
C VAL A 188 -6.94 21.27 21.68
N LYS A 189 -7.70 21.48 22.76
CA LYS A 189 -8.08 22.82 23.25
C LYS A 189 -7.10 23.38 24.25
N THR A 190 -6.55 22.53 25.11
CA THR A 190 -5.57 22.88 26.14
C THR A 190 -4.46 21.84 26.17
N ILE A 191 -3.28 22.27 26.59
CA ILE A 191 -2.12 21.42 26.83
C ILE A 191 -1.62 21.67 28.25
N ASP A 192 -1.46 20.59 29.00
CA ASP A 192 -0.83 20.62 30.31
C ASP A 192 0.68 20.43 30.15
N LEU A 193 1.41 21.53 30.27
CA LEU A 193 2.87 21.57 30.19
C LEU A 193 3.56 20.82 31.33
N GLU A 194 2.87 20.55 32.44
CA GLU A 194 3.45 19.84 33.58
C GLU A 194 3.81 18.39 33.23
N LYS A 195 3.07 17.78 32.30
CA LYS A 195 3.35 16.43 31.76
C LYS A 195 4.75 16.29 31.16
N TYR A 196 5.32 17.41 30.72
CA TYR A 196 6.65 17.48 30.10
C TYR A 196 7.72 17.93 31.10
N SER A 197 7.39 18.14 32.37
CA SER A 197 8.36 18.52 33.38
C SER A 197 9.06 17.30 33.96
N THR A 198 10.37 17.22 33.74
CA THR A 198 11.28 16.33 34.48
C THR A 198 12.16 17.12 35.45
N TRP A 199 11.82 18.40 35.65
CA TRP A 199 12.58 19.31 36.47
C TRP A 199 12.54 18.89 37.94
N LYS A 200 13.72 18.78 38.54
CA LYS A 200 13.87 18.51 39.97
C LYS A 200 14.59 19.68 40.62
N LYS A 201 14.15 20.06 41.82
CA LYS A 201 14.88 21.05 42.62
C LYS A 201 16.23 20.48 43.01
N GLY A 202 17.29 21.22 42.70
CA GLY A 202 18.65 20.90 43.16
C GLY A 202 18.82 21.17 44.66
N ILE A 203 19.90 20.64 45.23
CA ILE A 203 20.28 20.86 46.64
C ILE A 203 20.48 22.36 46.92
N TYR A 204 21.00 23.09 45.92
CA TYR A 204 21.25 24.52 45.97
C TYR A 204 20.45 25.23 44.88
N GLY A 205 19.76 26.31 45.23
CA GLY A 205 19.04 27.18 44.29
C GLY A 205 17.60 27.51 44.69
N PHE A 206 17.12 28.65 44.22
CA PHE A 206 15.74 29.10 44.40
C PHE A 206 14.77 28.31 43.52
N TYR A 207 13.51 28.22 43.95
CA TYR A 207 12.45 27.75 43.09
C TYR A 207 12.28 28.71 41.89
N PRO A 208 12.07 28.19 40.67
CA PRO A 208 11.75 29.01 39.53
C PRO A 208 10.43 29.75 39.78
N ARG A 209 10.30 30.96 39.20
CA ARG A 209 9.07 31.73 39.26
C ARG A 209 7.90 30.91 38.71
N TYR A 210 6.78 30.93 39.41
CA TYR A 210 5.56 30.25 39.01
C TYR A 210 5.01 30.81 37.68
N PHE A 211 4.39 29.95 36.89
CA PHE A 211 3.62 30.28 35.69
C PHE A 211 2.55 29.20 35.49
N SER A 212 1.48 29.52 34.75
CA SER A 212 0.43 28.54 34.42
C SER A 212 0.99 27.47 33.49
N THR A 213 0.81 26.20 33.84
CA THR A 213 1.17 25.06 32.99
C THR A 213 0.03 24.57 32.13
N ASP A 214 -1.22 24.88 32.49
CA ASP A 214 -2.38 24.66 31.63
C ASP A 214 -2.48 25.83 30.64
N ILE A 215 -2.18 25.54 29.37
CA ILE A 215 -2.10 26.53 28.30
C ILE A 215 -3.14 26.22 27.24
N LYS A 216 -3.88 27.23 26.82
CA LYS A 216 -4.81 27.14 25.69
C LYS A 216 -4.03 26.96 24.38
N VAL A 217 -4.45 26.02 23.55
CA VAL A 217 -3.88 25.80 22.20
C VAL A 217 -4.57 26.74 21.21
N ASP A 218 -4.25 28.02 21.31
CA ASP A 218 -4.67 29.09 20.41
C ASP A 218 -3.54 29.55 19.49
N ASN A 219 -3.82 30.53 18.62
CA ASN A 219 -2.85 31.00 17.63
C ASN A 219 -1.58 31.59 18.27
N ASP A 220 -1.67 32.18 19.46
CA ASP A 220 -0.52 32.79 20.13
C ASP A 220 0.42 31.72 20.66
N PHE A 221 -0.12 30.69 21.31
CA PHE A 221 0.68 29.54 21.72
C PHE A 221 1.31 28.83 20.52
N LEU A 222 0.55 28.60 19.45
CA LEU A 222 1.04 27.92 18.24
C LEU A 222 2.14 28.73 17.52
N ARG A 223 2.02 30.06 17.46
CA ARG A 223 3.09 30.94 16.96
C ARG A 223 4.34 30.83 17.81
N PHE A 224 4.19 30.89 19.14
CA PHE A 224 5.31 30.79 20.06
C PHE A 224 6.06 29.46 19.92
N ILE A 225 5.34 28.35 19.77
CA ILE A 225 5.92 27.04 19.48
C ILE A 225 6.68 27.06 18.15
N GLY A 226 6.10 27.61 17.08
CA GLY A 226 6.76 27.71 15.78
C GLY A 226 8.03 28.56 15.82
N TYR A 227 8.02 29.70 16.52
CA TYR A 227 9.20 30.53 16.72
C TYR A 227 10.28 29.83 17.52
N TYR A 228 9.89 29.02 18.50
CA TYR A 228 10.84 28.24 19.27
C TYR A 228 11.50 27.16 18.40
N ILE A 229 10.70 26.48 17.58
CA ILE A 229 11.20 25.47 16.64
C ILE A 229 12.18 26.10 15.66
N ALA A 230 11.92 27.31 15.16
CA ALA A 230 12.88 28.00 14.30
C ALA A 230 14.12 28.48 15.09
N GLU A 231 13.94 29.48 15.94
CA GLU A 231 15.04 30.29 16.48
C GLU A 231 15.35 29.99 17.96
N GLY A 232 14.51 29.18 18.60
CA GLY A 232 14.62 28.83 20.00
C GLY A 232 15.75 27.84 20.31
N SER A 233 16.32 28.00 21.50
CA SER A 233 17.31 27.10 22.09
C SER A 233 17.10 26.99 23.60
N ASN A 234 17.44 25.83 24.17
CA ASN A 234 17.41 25.61 25.61
C ASN A 234 18.78 25.79 26.25
N ASN A 235 18.78 26.39 27.43
CA ASN A 235 19.83 26.29 28.43
C ASN A 235 19.23 25.76 29.74
N ARG A 236 20.05 25.25 30.67
CA ARG A 236 19.58 24.78 31.99
C ARG A 236 18.72 25.80 32.75
N ALA A 237 18.93 27.10 32.52
CA ALA A 237 18.27 28.17 33.27
C ALA A 237 17.26 29.00 32.46
N PHE A 238 17.28 28.92 31.13
CA PHE A 238 16.49 29.81 30.28
C PHE A 238 16.21 29.20 28.90
N ILE A 239 15.17 29.71 28.26
CA ILE A 239 14.95 29.61 26.82
C ILE A 239 15.49 30.88 26.16
N ARG A 240 16.10 30.74 24.99
CA ARG A 240 16.65 31.87 24.23
C ARG A 240 16.29 31.75 22.75
N PHE A 241 15.88 32.87 22.18
CA PHE A 241 15.72 33.07 20.74
C PHE A 241 16.86 33.92 20.23
N SER A 242 17.48 33.53 19.12
CA SER A 242 18.60 34.25 18.50
C SER A 242 18.20 34.70 17.11
N LEU A 243 18.14 36.02 16.89
CA LEU A 243 17.58 36.61 15.69
C LEU A 243 18.62 37.50 14.98
N GLY A 244 18.36 37.79 13.70
CA GLY A 244 19.08 38.77 12.90
C GLY A 244 18.85 40.20 13.36
N ASN A 245 19.74 41.10 12.96
CA ASN A 245 19.72 42.51 13.38
C ASN A 245 18.53 43.32 12.89
N GLN A 246 17.91 42.87 11.82
CA GLN A 246 16.80 43.56 11.17
C GLN A 246 15.45 43.02 11.66
N GLU A 247 15.45 42.09 12.63
CA GLU A 247 14.26 41.35 13.06
C GLU A 247 13.75 41.85 14.42
N ILE A 248 13.81 43.15 14.66
CA ILE A 248 13.38 43.74 15.94
C ILE A 248 11.89 43.50 16.20
N ASP A 249 11.04 43.67 15.20
CA ASP A 249 9.60 43.40 15.30
C ASP A 249 9.32 41.93 15.65
N PHE A 250 10.17 41.02 15.17
CA PHE A 250 10.08 39.61 15.52
C PHE A 250 10.47 39.36 16.97
N ALA A 251 11.51 40.04 17.47
CA ALA A 251 11.90 39.99 18.87
C ALA A 251 10.81 40.55 19.80
N GLU A 252 10.15 41.63 19.40
CA GLU A 252 9.03 42.23 20.14
C GLU A 252 7.82 41.30 20.22
N GLU A 253 7.46 40.64 19.11
CA GLU A 253 6.40 39.66 19.10
C GLU A 253 6.69 38.48 20.04
N ILE A 254 7.91 37.95 20.05
CA ILE A 254 8.32 36.87 20.98
C ILE A 254 8.22 37.33 22.44
N ARG A 255 8.67 38.56 22.76
CA ARG A 255 8.57 39.15 24.09
C ARG A 255 7.11 39.24 24.55
N ASP A 256 6.25 39.75 23.67
CA ASP A 256 4.86 39.99 24.01
C ASP A 256 4.10 38.67 24.18
N LEU A 257 4.39 37.66 23.35
CA LEU A 257 3.90 36.29 23.54
C LEU A 257 4.40 35.66 24.84
N ALA A 258 5.68 35.83 25.20
CA ALA A 258 6.21 35.30 26.46
C ALA A 258 5.52 35.91 27.69
N LYS A 259 5.21 37.21 27.64
CA LYS A 259 4.45 37.89 28.68
C LYS A 259 3.01 37.40 28.73
N LYS A 260 2.35 37.29 27.56
CA LYS A 260 0.94 36.87 27.46
C LYS A 260 0.71 35.43 27.89
N LEU A 261 1.56 34.51 27.45
CA LEU A 261 1.40 33.07 27.69
C LEU A 261 1.89 32.65 29.09
N PHE A 262 2.99 33.23 29.57
CA PHE A 262 3.68 32.75 30.76
C PHE A 262 3.89 33.80 31.86
N GLY A 263 3.49 35.06 31.63
CA GLY A 263 3.67 36.14 32.60
C GLY A 263 5.12 36.61 32.77
N PHE A 264 6.04 36.23 31.86
CA PHE A 264 7.44 36.64 31.93
C PHE A 264 7.68 37.95 31.17
N ASN A 265 8.09 38.99 31.89
CA ASN A 265 8.61 40.21 31.28
C ASN A 265 10.05 39.96 30.83
N THR A 266 10.26 39.80 29.52
CA THR A 266 11.59 39.52 28.95
C THR A 266 12.21 40.73 28.29
N GLY A 267 13.50 40.93 28.48
CA GLY A 267 14.26 41.97 27.77
C GLY A 267 14.65 41.52 26.36
N ILE A 268 14.81 42.50 25.46
CA ILE A 268 15.44 42.33 24.15
C ILE A 268 16.89 42.81 24.30
N HIS A 269 17.84 41.93 24.04
CA HIS A 269 19.27 42.22 24.14
C HIS A 269 19.88 42.28 22.74
N ILE A 270 20.48 43.42 22.38
CA ILE A 270 21.19 43.58 21.11
C ILE A 270 22.67 43.29 21.37
N ARG A 271 23.21 42.26 20.74
CA ARG A 271 24.64 41.91 20.84
C ARG A 271 25.49 42.93 20.10
N ASP A 272 26.64 43.28 20.68
CA ASP A 272 27.65 44.12 20.04
C ASP A 272 28.13 43.52 18.71
N LYS A 273 28.57 44.40 17.80
CA LYS A 273 29.13 43.98 16.51
C LYS A 273 30.38 43.14 16.75
N ASN A 274 30.36 41.89 16.29
CA ASN A 274 31.56 41.06 16.24
C ASN A 274 32.62 41.66 15.30
N LYS A 275 33.87 41.15 15.32
CA LYS A 275 34.98 41.57 14.42
C LYS A 275 34.64 41.59 12.91
N LYS A 276 33.53 40.95 12.50
CA LYS A 276 32.99 40.93 11.12
C LYS A 276 31.80 41.88 10.89
N GLY A 277 31.53 42.81 11.81
CA GLY A 277 30.45 43.81 11.71
C GLY A 277 29.02 43.27 11.92
N ARG A 278 28.86 42.00 12.31
CA ARG A 278 27.56 41.36 12.55
C ARG A 278 27.17 41.48 14.03
N SER A 279 26.08 42.17 14.32
CA SER A 279 25.37 42.10 15.61
C SER A 279 24.29 40.98 15.55
N GLY A 280 23.54 40.74 16.63
CA GLY A 280 22.33 39.92 16.62
C GLY A 280 21.37 40.32 17.74
N ILE A 281 20.09 39.95 17.64
CA ILE A 281 19.09 40.23 18.68
C ILE A 281 18.83 38.94 19.48
N GLU A 282 18.74 39.06 20.80
CA GLU A 282 18.41 37.95 21.69
C GLU A 282 17.20 38.27 22.56
N VAL A 283 16.27 37.32 22.64
CA VAL A 283 15.19 37.34 23.62
C VAL A 283 15.35 36.13 24.53
N SER A 284 15.49 36.36 25.83
CA SER A 284 15.73 35.29 26.81
C SER A 284 14.66 35.26 27.89
N ILE A 285 14.08 34.07 28.10
CA ILE A 285 13.09 33.78 29.14
C ILE A 285 13.76 32.96 30.24
N CYS A 286 14.10 33.62 31.35
CA CYS A 286 14.83 33.03 32.46
C CYS A 286 13.93 32.22 33.40
N ASN A 287 13.60 30.99 32.98
CA ASN A 287 12.92 30.01 33.82
C ASN A 287 13.44 28.59 33.54
N SER A 288 14.02 27.94 34.56
CA SER A 288 14.62 26.62 34.44
C SER A 288 13.59 25.50 34.24
N LYS A 289 12.39 25.63 34.85
CA LYS A 289 11.29 24.67 34.66
C LYS A 289 10.71 24.77 33.25
N LEU A 290 10.44 25.99 32.77
CA LEU A 290 9.96 26.21 31.40
C LEU A 290 10.97 25.69 30.37
N SER A 291 12.27 25.97 30.57
CA SER A 291 13.32 25.46 29.68
C SER A 291 13.37 23.93 29.66
N ASN A 292 13.25 23.27 30.82
CA ASN A 292 13.15 21.82 30.88
C ASN A 292 11.93 21.28 30.13
N ILE A 293 10.76 21.89 30.35
CA ILE A 293 9.52 21.54 29.65
C ILE A 293 9.70 21.66 28.14
N PHE A 294 10.22 22.77 27.63
CA PHE A 294 10.38 22.99 26.18
C PHE A 294 11.40 22.03 25.56
N ALA A 295 12.46 21.67 26.29
CA ALA A 295 13.42 20.67 25.84
C ALA A 295 12.78 19.29 25.65
N ASN A 296 11.81 18.93 26.49
CA ASN A 296 11.09 17.66 26.42
C ASN A 296 9.91 17.70 25.44
N LEU A 297 9.22 18.84 25.35
CA LEU A 297 8.04 19.05 24.50
C LEU A 297 8.39 19.24 23.02
N LEU A 298 9.49 19.96 22.73
CA LEU A 298 9.86 20.38 21.38
C LEU A 298 11.19 19.81 20.93
N GLY A 299 11.87 19.06 21.80
CA GLY A 299 13.15 18.43 21.53
C GLY A 299 14.36 19.34 21.82
N LYS A 300 15.38 18.74 22.41
CA LYS A 300 16.63 19.42 22.77
C LYS A 300 17.65 19.36 21.62
N GLY A 301 18.11 20.54 21.19
CA GLY A 301 19.09 20.68 20.11
C GLY A 301 18.47 20.57 18.72
N ALA A 302 19.14 21.13 17.71
CA ALA A 302 18.57 21.33 16.37
C ALA A 302 18.10 20.02 15.70
N GLY A 303 18.84 18.92 15.88
CA GLY A 303 18.51 17.62 15.25
C GLY A 303 17.29 16.91 15.85
N ASN A 304 16.86 17.29 17.06
CA ASN A 304 15.70 16.69 17.73
C ASN A 304 14.48 17.60 17.75
N LYS A 305 14.58 18.82 17.20
CA LYS A 305 13.46 19.76 17.16
C LYS A 305 12.27 19.12 16.47
N HIS A 306 11.07 19.24 17.02
CA HIS A 306 9.85 18.72 16.43
C HIS A 306 8.64 19.52 16.91
N ILE A 307 7.55 19.47 16.13
CA ILE A 307 6.23 19.89 16.59
C ILE A 307 5.74 18.82 17.59
N PRO A 308 5.11 19.19 18.72
CA PRO A 308 4.60 18.18 19.66
C PRO A 308 3.65 17.20 18.95
N PHE A 309 3.81 15.91 19.20
CA PHE A 309 3.07 14.86 18.49
C PHE A 309 1.55 15.00 18.63
N GLU A 310 1.09 15.47 19.79
CA GLU A 310 -0.32 15.77 20.09
C GLU A 310 -0.89 16.88 19.20
N LEU A 311 -0.04 17.75 18.62
CA LEU A 311 -0.45 18.85 17.75
C LEU A 311 -0.39 18.50 16.26
N GLN A 312 0.12 17.31 15.90
CA GLN A 312 0.22 16.87 14.49
C GLN A 312 -1.13 16.58 13.83
N CYS A 313 -2.19 16.37 14.61
CA CYS A 313 -3.52 16.14 14.10
C CYS A 313 -4.46 17.35 14.33
N LEU A 314 -3.92 18.52 14.70
CA LEU A 314 -4.76 19.74 14.80
C LEU A 314 -5.53 20.04 13.50
N PRO A 315 -6.65 20.79 13.59
CA PRO A 315 -7.29 21.38 12.42
C PRO A 315 -6.27 22.12 11.54
N ILE A 316 -6.45 22.04 10.22
CA ILE A 316 -5.46 22.51 9.24
C ILE A 316 -5.13 24.01 9.42
N GLU A 317 -6.12 24.82 9.80
CA GLU A 317 -5.94 26.25 10.07
C GLU A 317 -4.95 26.51 11.22
N LYS A 318 -4.99 25.68 12.27
CA LYS A 318 -4.04 25.76 13.39
C LYS A 318 -2.65 25.28 12.98
N GLN A 319 -2.55 24.23 12.19
CA GLN A 319 -1.25 23.74 11.68
C GLN A 319 -0.58 24.76 10.76
N LYS A 320 -1.37 25.46 9.95
CA LYS A 320 -0.92 26.55 9.11
C LYS A 320 -0.26 27.65 9.93
N VAL A 321 -0.81 28.01 11.10
CA VAL A 321 -0.18 28.99 12.01
C VAL A 321 1.20 28.52 12.48
N ILE A 322 1.37 27.25 12.83
CA ILE A 322 2.68 26.69 13.21
C ILE A 322 3.65 26.77 12.03
N LEU A 323 3.23 26.31 10.84
CA LEU A 323 4.05 26.32 9.64
C LEU A 323 4.51 27.73 9.26
N GLU A 324 3.61 28.70 9.29
CA GLU A 324 3.91 30.11 9.02
C GLU A 324 4.88 30.70 10.06
N ALA A 325 4.73 30.32 11.33
CA ALA A 325 5.64 30.76 12.38
C ALA A 325 7.05 30.16 12.23
N ILE A 326 7.16 28.87 11.88
CA ILE A 326 8.46 28.25 11.57
C ILE A 326 9.07 28.92 10.33
N PHE A 327 8.28 29.15 9.28
CA PHE A 327 8.75 29.80 8.06
C PHE A 327 9.21 31.25 8.31
N LYS A 328 8.58 31.98 9.24
CA LYS A 328 9.02 33.35 9.58
C LYS A 328 10.45 33.39 10.13
N GLY A 329 10.88 32.38 10.89
CA GLY A 329 12.25 32.29 11.39
C GLY A 329 13.21 31.60 10.42
N ASP A 330 12.97 30.32 10.12
CA ASP A 330 13.90 29.48 9.35
C ASP A 330 13.68 29.54 7.83
N GLY A 331 12.61 30.20 7.38
CA GLY A 331 12.18 30.19 6.00
C GLY A 331 12.94 31.18 5.11
N CYS A 332 13.11 30.81 3.85
CA CYS A 332 13.63 31.73 2.84
C CYS A 332 12.85 31.62 1.54
N TYR A 333 12.82 32.73 0.79
CA TYR A 333 12.31 32.76 -0.57
C TYR A 333 13.46 32.52 -1.54
N ILE A 334 13.32 31.53 -2.42
CA ILE A 334 14.25 31.26 -3.50
C ILE A 334 13.87 32.18 -4.67
N LYS A 335 14.78 33.09 -5.02
CA LYS A 335 14.57 34.04 -6.12
C LYS A 335 14.67 33.33 -7.47
N SER A 336 13.55 33.27 -8.20
CA SER A 336 13.55 33.09 -9.66
C SER A 336 13.57 34.50 -10.30
N LYS A 337 14.45 34.74 -11.28
CA LYS A 337 14.73 36.10 -11.79
C LYS A 337 13.51 36.82 -12.40
N ASN A 338 12.39 36.12 -12.65
CA ASN A 338 11.24 36.63 -13.41
C ASN A 338 9.85 36.31 -12.79
N GLU A 339 9.75 35.87 -11.53
CA GLU A 339 8.48 35.43 -10.94
C GLU A 339 7.82 36.50 -10.05
N LYS A 340 6.48 36.56 -10.08
CA LYS A 340 5.68 37.37 -9.13
C LYS A 340 5.84 36.82 -7.70
N ASP A 341 5.59 37.66 -6.69
CA ASP A 341 5.77 37.27 -5.27
C ASP A 341 4.97 36.02 -4.87
N GLU A 342 3.82 35.79 -5.49
CA GLU A 342 2.94 34.64 -5.25
C GLU A 342 3.45 33.32 -5.86
N GLU A 343 4.41 33.40 -6.80
CA GLU A 343 5.02 32.27 -7.48
C GLU A 343 6.37 31.87 -6.87
N ARG A 344 6.90 32.68 -5.93
CA ARG A 344 8.19 32.43 -5.30
C ARG A 344 8.21 31.07 -4.58
N GLU A 345 9.22 30.27 -4.88
CA GLU A 345 9.49 29.04 -4.15
C GLU A 345 9.92 29.37 -2.71
N MET A 346 9.17 28.84 -1.76
CA MET A 346 9.44 28.90 -0.33
C MET A 346 10.31 27.71 0.06
N ALA A 347 11.23 27.90 1.00
CA ALA A 347 12.07 26.82 1.51
C ALA A 347 12.30 26.94 3.02
N ILE A 348 12.29 25.79 3.70
CA ILE A 348 12.79 25.63 5.07
C ILE A 348 13.95 24.63 5.03
N LYS A 349 15.00 24.90 5.80
CA LYS A 349 16.12 23.98 6.00
C LYS A 349 16.18 23.58 7.47
N THR A 350 16.34 22.29 7.74
CA THR A 350 16.47 21.77 9.09
C THR A 350 17.41 20.58 9.11
N VAL A 351 18.01 20.29 10.26
CA VAL A 351 18.78 19.06 10.51
C VAL A 351 17.94 18.00 11.23
N SER A 352 16.71 18.34 11.64
CA SER A 352 15.77 17.39 12.25
C SER A 352 14.98 16.64 11.18
N LEU A 353 15.18 15.33 11.12
CA LEU A 353 14.40 14.43 10.25
C LEU A 353 12.92 14.45 10.61
N ILE A 354 12.59 14.47 11.91
CA ILE A 354 11.21 14.48 12.42
C ILE A 354 10.52 15.78 11.98
N LEU A 355 11.18 16.93 12.14
CA LEU A 355 10.58 18.21 11.77
C LEU A 355 10.35 18.32 10.26
N MET A 356 11.31 17.90 9.43
CA MET A 356 11.14 17.89 7.97
C MET A 356 9.92 17.07 7.57
N GLU A 357 9.78 15.90 8.17
CA GLU A 357 8.65 15.01 7.93
C GLU A 357 7.32 15.65 8.35
N GLN A 358 7.25 16.23 9.54
CA GLN A 358 6.03 16.91 10.01
C GLN A 358 5.63 18.07 9.10
N ILE A 359 6.61 18.84 8.59
CA ILE A 359 6.34 19.92 7.63
C ILE A 359 5.82 19.32 6.31
N ARG A 360 6.39 18.21 5.82
CA ARG A 360 5.88 17.50 4.64
C ARG A 360 4.43 17.09 4.85
N ASP A 361 4.10 16.47 5.97
CA ASP A 361 2.74 15.99 6.25
C ASP A 361 1.73 17.15 6.36
N ILE A 362 2.10 18.27 7.00
CA ILE A 362 1.26 19.49 7.02
C ILE A 362 1.04 20.01 5.60
N LEU A 363 2.09 20.14 4.79
CA LEU A 363 1.97 20.60 3.40
C LEU A 363 1.05 19.69 2.58
N LEU A 364 1.21 18.37 2.69
CA LEU A 364 0.37 17.40 1.99
C LEU A 364 -1.11 17.49 2.44
N ARG A 365 -1.38 17.72 3.74
CA ARG A 365 -2.74 17.96 4.25
C ARG A 365 -3.36 19.26 3.71
N MET A 366 -2.53 20.27 3.42
CA MET A 366 -2.95 21.49 2.73
C MET A 366 -3.12 21.30 1.21
N ASN A 367 -2.93 20.08 0.68
CA ASN A 367 -2.84 19.77 -0.75
C ASN A 367 -1.69 20.51 -1.47
N ILE A 368 -0.62 20.84 -0.74
CA ILE A 368 0.61 21.44 -1.27
C ILE A 368 1.67 20.35 -1.38
N ILE A 369 2.34 20.29 -2.54
CA ILE A 369 3.34 19.25 -2.80
C ILE A 369 4.73 19.78 -2.49
N PRO A 370 5.45 19.18 -1.53
CA PRO A 370 6.82 19.55 -1.23
C PRO A 370 7.81 18.94 -2.23
N ASN A 371 8.94 19.62 -2.37
CA ASN A 371 10.16 19.13 -2.98
C ASN A 371 11.21 18.99 -1.89
N ILE A 372 11.68 17.76 -1.68
CA ILE A 372 12.54 17.39 -0.55
C ILE A 372 13.94 17.13 -1.09
N PHE A 373 14.91 17.85 -0.53
CA PHE A 373 16.31 17.67 -0.83
C PHE A 373 17.08 17.37 0.44
N ILE A 374 17.80 16.26 0.40
CA ILE A 374 18.64 15.78 1.48
C ILE A 374 20.09 15.99 1.03
N SER A 375 20.84 16.80 1.76
CA SER A 375 22.29 16.95 1.55
C SER A 375 23.04 15.82 2.23
N GLU A 376 24.15 15.39 1.65
CA GLU A 376 25.06 14.46 2.32
C GLU A 376 25.91 15.19 3.37
N GLU A 377 26.46 14.43 4.31
CA GLU A 377 27.44 14.95 5.27
C GLU A 377 28.72 15.29 4.53
N MET A 378 29.31 16.44 4.84
CA MET A 378 30.54 16.87 4.19
C MET A 378 31.41 17.69 5.13
N LYS A 379 32.73 17.58 4.95
CA LYS A 379 33.68 18.53 5.53
C LYS A 379 33.97 19.62 4.52
N ASP A 380 33.82 20.88 4.94
CA ASP A 380 34.18 22.00 4.07
C ASP A 380 35.69 22.26 4.04
N LYS A 381 36.11 23.23 3.22
CA LYS A 381 37.51 23.64 3.07
C LYS A 381 38.15 24.15 4.38
N ASN A 382 37.34 24.51 5.37
CA ASN A 382 37.78 24.95 6.70
C ASN A 382 37.74 23.81 7.73
N ASN A 383 37.57 22.57 7.29
CA ASN A 383 37.46 21.37 8.13
C ASN A 383 36.23 21.39 9.08
N VAL A 384 35.21 22.20 8.76
CA VAL A 384 33.95 22.20 9.51
C VAL A 384 33.10 21.03 9.01
N HIS A 385 32.66 20.19 9.94
CA HIS A 385 31.78 19.07 9.66
C HIS A 385 30.33 19.52 9.54
N HIS A 386 29.80 19.51 8.32
CA HIS A 386 28.40 19.79 8.05
C HIS A 386 27.60 18.49 8.15
N GLN A 387 26.61 18.49 9.04
CA GLN A 387 25.68 17.37 9.20
C GLN A 387 24.73 17.29 7.98
N LYS A 388 24.01 16.17 7.87
CA LYS A 388 22.93 15.98 6.93
C LYS A 388 21.86 17.07 7.11
N VAL A 389 21.58 17.83 6.05
CA VAL A 389 20.56 18.89 6.04
C VAL A 389 19.38 18.45 5.18
N PHE A 390 18.18 18.64 5.71
CA PHE A 390 16.92 18.42 5.01
C PHE A 390 16.35 19.78 4.59
N ALA A 391 16.21 19.99 3.29
CA ALA A 391 15.58 21.17 2.72
C ALA A 391 14.22 20.79 2.12
N ILE A 392 13.16 21.42 2.61
CA ILE A 392 11.81 21.25 2.09
C ILE A 392 11.40 22.53 1.37
N ARG A 393 10.98 22.40 0.11
CA ARG A 393 10.59 23.53 -0.75
C ARG A 393 9.19 23.35 -1.28
N TRP A 394 8.45 24.44 -1.42
CA TRP A 394 7.10 24.41 -1.99
C TRP A 394 6.72 25.77 -2.55
N GLN A 395 5.60 25.83 -3.26
CA GLN A 395 5.01 27.08 -3.77
C GLN A 395 3.55 27.14 -3.28
N LYS A 396 3.07 28.35 -2.96
CA LYS A 396 1.68 28.54 -2.50
C LYS A 396 0.66 28.23 -3.60
N ASN A 397 0.91 28.74 -4.81
CA ASN A 397 0.07 28.56 -5.97
C ASN A 397 0.84 27.80 -7.04
N TYR A 398 0.91 26.47 -6.93
CA TYR A 398 1.63 25.66 -7.91
C TYR A 398 0.66 24.94 -8.86
N SER A 399 0.68 25.36 -10.13
CA SER A 399 0.01 24.62 -11.20
C SER A 399 0.96 23.51 -11.68
N LEU A 400 0.60 22.26 -11.41
CA LEU A 400 1.36 21.10 -11.90
C LEU A 400 0.88 20.65 -13.27
N ASN A 401 1.85 20.23 -14.08
CA ASN A 401 1.62 19.51 -15.32
C ASN A 401 1.28 18.02 -15.11
N TYR A 402 0.91 17.53 -13.91
CA TYR A 402 0.51 16.12 -13.67
C TYR A 402 -0.24 15.94 -12.33
N SER A 403 -1.14 14.94 -12.27
CA SER A 403 -1.91 14.61 -11.06
C SER A 403 -1.02 13.89 -10.04
N ASN A 404 -0.69 14.59 -8.95
CA ASN A 404 0.12 14.09 -7.85
C ASN A 404 -0.71 13.72 -6.62
N PHE A 405 -2.02 13.94 -6.66
CA PHE A 405 -2.93 13.43 -5.66
C PHE A 405 -3.82 12.37 -6.29
N TYR A 406 -3.91 11.23 -5.63
CA TYR A 406 -4.83 10.17 -5.99
C TYR A 406 -5.82 9.99 -4.85
N TYR A 407 -7.11 9.94 -5.18
CA TYR A 407 -8.16 9.70 -4.19
C TYR A 407 -8.73 8.30 -4.40
N ASP A 408 -8.45 7.43 -3.44
CA ASP A 408 -9.08 6.13 -3.35
C ASP A 408 -10.47 6.30 -2.73
N LYS A 409 -11.49 6.19 -3.58
CA LYS A 409 -12.89 6.32 -3.19
C LYS A 409 -13.38 5.16 -2.34
N GLU A 410 -12.79 3.96 -2.50
CA GLU A 410 -13.25 2.76 -1.81
C GLU A 410 -12.86 2.82 -0.34
N ASN A 411 -11.61 3.22 -0.05
CA ASN A 411 -11.11 3.33 1.31
C ASN A 411 -11.22 4.74 1.91
N ASN A 412 -11.66 5.73 1.13
CA ASN A 412 -11.69 7.15 1.52
C ASN A 412 -10.31 7.67 1.95
N VAL A 413 -9.29 7.37 1.14
CA VAL A 413 -7.89 7.73 1.42
C VAL A 413 -7.34 8.63 0.32
N HIS A 414 -6.68 9.70 0.73
CA HIS A 414 -5.92 10.54 -0.19
C HIS A 414 -4.46 10.12 -0.17
N TYR A 415 -3.87 9.97 -1.35
CA TYR A 415 -2.46 9.66 -1.52
C TYR A 415 -1.77 10.81 -2.23
N TRP A 416 -0.57 11.14 -1.76
CA TRP A 416 0.44 11.75 -2.60
C TRP A 416 1.04 10.66 -3.50
N ALA A 417 0.72 10.74 -4.79
CA ALA A 417 1.19 9.83 -5.82
C ALA A 417 2.40 10.46 -6.52
N SER A 418 3.60 9.92 -6.28
CA SER A 418 4.84 10.43 -6.87
C SER A 418 5.41 9.45 -7.88
N PRO A 419 5.66 9.87 -9.14
CA PRO A 419 6.29 9.01 -10.13
C PRO A 419 7.70 8.60 -9.73
N ILE A 420 8.09 7.37 -10.08
CA ILE A 420 9.47 6.90 -9.96
C ILE A 420 10.36 7.69 -10.92
N ARG A 421 11.46 8.24 -10.41
CA ARG A 421 12.50 8.93 -11.19
C ARG A 421 13.58 7.95 -11.65
N GLU A 422 13.99 7.04 -10.78
CA GLU A 422 15.14 6.17 -10.99
C GLU A 422 14.98 4.86 -10.21
N ILE A 423 15.39 3.75 -10.83
CA ILE A 423 15.50 2.43 -10.20
C ILE A 423 16.91 1.92 -10.52
N GLU A 424 17.72 1.71 -9.49
CA GLU A 424 19.06 1.15 -9.62
C GLU A 424 19.11 -0.21 -8.92
N LYS A 425 19.64 -1.22 -9.61
CA LYS A 425 19.79 -2.58 -9.09
C LYS A 425 21.24 -2.84 -8.71
N ARG A 426 21.48 -3.29 -7.48
CA ARG A 426 22.84 -3.60 -6.98
C ARG A 426 22.87 -4.91 -6.20
N ASP A 427 24.04 -5.53 -6.13
CA ASP A 427 24.28 -6.65 -5.23
C ASP A 427 24.36 -6.17 -3.78
N TYR A 428 23.84 -7.00 -2.87
CA TYR A 428 23.87 -6.75 -1.44
C TYR A 428 24.06 -8.06 -0.67
N LYS A 429 24.99 -8.02 0.28
CA LYS A 429 25.24 -9.09 1.23
C LYS A 429 25.23 -8.48 2.64
N GLY A 430 24.26 -8.87 3.45
CA GLY A 430 24.07 -8.31 4.79
C GLY A 430 22.72 -8.67 5.37
N ASN A 431 22.39 -8.11 6.53
CA ASN A 431 21.08 -8.35 7.15
C ASN A 431 20.00 -7.50 6.48
N VAL A 432 18.80 -8.05 6.38
CA VAL A 432 17.61 -7.35 5.91
C VAL A 432 16.49 -7.51 6.93
N PHE A 433 15.65 -6.48 7.03
CA PHE A 433 14.65 -6.33 8.08
C PHE A 433 13.24 -6.22 7.50
N ASN A 434 12.24 -6.62 8.28
CA ASN A 434 10.84 -6.41 7.95
C ASN A 434 9.98 -6.35 9.22
N LEU A 435 8.75 -5.87 9.07
CA LEU A 435 7.72 -5.75 10.08
C LEU A 435 6.48 -6.56 9.68
N THR A 436 5.73 -7.00 10.67
CA THR A 436 4.35 -7.47 10.49
C THR A 436 3.42 -6.52 11.23
N VAL A 437 2.61 -5.79 10.49
CA VAL A 437 1.61 -4.85 11.01
C VAL A 437 0.23 -5.52 11.11
N ALA A 438 -0.51 -5.22 12.17
CA ALA A 438 -1.87 -5.71 12.41
C ALA A 438 -2.88 -5.15 11.40
N ASN A 439 -3.93 -5.92 11.11
CA ASN A 439 -5.11 -5.58 10.32
C ASN A 439 -4.86 -5.22 8.85
N ASP A 440 -4.13 -4.12 8.59
CA ASP A 440 -3.97 -3.54 7.26
C ASP A 440 -2.77 -4.13 6.50
N HIS A 441 -1.90 -4.87 7.21
CA HIS A 441 -0.78 -5.61 6.64
C HIS A 441 0.10 -4.80 5.68
N SER A 442 0.38 -3.55 6.03
CA SER A 442 1.17 -2.60 5.24
C SER A 442 1.81 -1.57 6.16
N TYR A 443 2.85 -0.90 5.69
CA TYR A 443 3.41 0.26 6.36
C TYR A 443 4.08 1.21 5.37
N VAL A 444 4.37 2.44 5.80
CA VAL A 444 5.06 3.44 4.98
C VAL A 444 6.57 3.39 5.23
N ALA A 445 7.33 3.11 4.18
CA ALA A 445 8.79 3.16 4.15
C ALA A 445 9.26 4.41 3.39
N SER A 446 9.92 5.33 4.09
CA SER A 446 10.39 6.64 3.62
C SER A 446 9.33 7.48 2.89
N ASN A 447 9.07 7.17 1.62
CA ASN A 447 8.22 7.97 0.73
C ASN A 447 7.02 7.22 0.16
N PHE A 448 6.84 5.93 0.45
CA PHE A 448 5.71 5.18 -0.10
C PHE A 448 5.31 3.99 0.75
N VAL A 449 4.10 3.49 0.49
CA VAL A 449 3.52 2.34 1.14
C VAL A 449 4.07 1.06 0.55
N VAL A 450 4.39 0.14 1.44
CA VAL A 450 4.72 -1.24 1.12
C VAL A 450 3.80 -2.21 1.85
N GLY A 451 3.67 -3.41 1.30
CA GLY A 451 3.02 -4.52 1.99
C GLY A 451 3.92 -5.03 3.12
N ASN A 452 3.31 -5.62 4.16
CA ASN A 452 4.02 -6.63 4.93
C ASN A 452 4.50 -7.69 3.94
N CYS A 453 5.71 -8.22 4.07
CA CYS A 453 6.07 -9.29 3.16
C CYS A 453 5.50 -10.64 3.59
N GLY A 454 5.28 -11.43 2.54
CA GLY A 454 5.30 -12.87 2.61
C GLY A 454 3.93 -13.48 2.59
N GLU A 455 3.63 -14.16 1.49
CA GLU A 455 2.75 -15.30 1.54
C GLU A 455 3.20 -16.19 2.71
N SER A 456 2.32 -16.33 3.67
CA SER A 456 2.52 -17.16 4.83
C SER A 456 1.26 -17.94 5.07
N GLY A 457 1.41 -19.11 5.68
CA GLY A 457 0.27 -19.96 5.91
C GLY A 457 0.68 -21.32 6.40
N SER A 458 -0.34 -22.05 6.80
CA SER A 458 -0.26 -23.46 7.13
C SER A 458 0.00 -24.31 5.89
N VAL A 459 0.14 -25.61 6.11
CA VAL A 459 0.22 -26.61 5.05
C VAL A 459 -0.98 -26.56 4.08
N PHE A 460 -2.17 -26.17 4.54
CA PHE A 460 -3.35 -26.00 3.69
C PHE A 460 -3.21 -24.82 2.74
N ASP A 461 -2.80 -23.67 3.29
CA ASP A 461 -2.58 -22.45 2.50
C ASP A 461 -1.50 -22.66 1.44
N PHE A 462 -0.49 -23.49 1.73
CA PHE A 462 0.55 -23.85 0.78
C PHE A 462 -0.02 -24.65 -0.40
N VAL A 463 -0.75 -25.74 -0.12
CA VAL A 463 -1.33 -26.62 -1.15
C VAL A 463 -2.36 -25.87 -2.01
N MET A 464 -3.22 -25.07 -1.39
CA MET A 464 -4.18 -24.23 -2.11
C MET A 464 -3.49 -23.34 -3.15
N LYS A 465 -2.40 -22.67 -2.75
CA LYS A 465 -1.66 -21.76 -3.63
C LYS A 465 -0.83 -22.49 -4.68
N MET A 466 -0.24 -23.64 -4.32
CA MET A 466 0.58 -24.42 -5.25
C MET A 466 -0.24 -25.09 -6.34
N GLU A 467 -1.42 -25.61 -5.99
CA GLU A 467 -2.27 -26.36 -6.91
C GLU A 467 -3.40 -25.49 -7.51
N GLY A 468 -3.57 -24.26 -7.04
CA GLY A 468 -4.66 -23.36 -7.48
C GLY A 468 -6.05 -23.87 -7.09
N ILE A 469 -6.15 -24.59 -5.96
CA ILE A 469 -7.36 -25.27 -5.49
C ILE A 469 -7.98 -24.59 -4.27
N GLU A 470 -9.28 -24.79 -4.08
CA GLU A 470 -10.00 -24.25 -2.92
C GLU A 470 -9.75 -25.06 -1.65
N PHE A 471 -10.10 -24.49 -0.50
CA PHE A 471 -9.85 -25.10 0.82
C PHE A 471 -10.44 -26.51 0.95
N GLY A 472 -11.63 -26.77 0.40
CA GLY A 472 -12.26 -28.09 0.46
C GLY A 472 -11.45 -29.17 -0.26
N ASP A 473 -10.83 -28.83 -1.38
CA ASP A 473 -10.00 -29.77 -2.16
C ASP A 473 -8.62 -29.92 -1.53
N ALA A 474 -8.04 -28.82 -1.02
CA ALA A 474 -6.82 -28.89 -0.22
C ALA A 474 -7.01 -29.76 1.02
N LEU A 475 -8.17 -29.67 1.69
CA LEU A 475 -8.55 -30.52 2.81
C LEU A 475 -8.64 -31.99 2.39
N ARG A 476 -9.29 -32.32 1.27
CA ARG A 476 -9.35 -33.71 0.75
C ARG A 476 -7.98 -34.25 0.37
N THR A 477 -7.15 -33.46 -0.30
CA THR A 477 -5.80 -33.85 -0.71
C THR A 477 -4.91 -34.11 0.50
N LEU A 478 -4.94 -33.22 1.50
CA LEU A 478 -4.15 -33.38 2.72
C LEU A 478 -4.71 -34.49 3.62
N ALA A 479 -6.03 -34.66 3.73
CA ALA A 479 -6.64 -35.77 4.47
C ALA A 479 -6.22 -37.13 3.91
N ARG A 480 -6.21 -37.27 2.58
CA ARG A 480 -5.75 -38.48 1.89
C ARG A 480 -4.28 -38.76 2.17
N ARG A 481 -3.43 -37.73 2.14
CA ARG A 481 -2.00 -37.85 2.50
C ARG A 481 -1.78 -38.21 3.97
N ALA A 482 -2.60 -37.67 4.86
CA ALA A 482 -2.55 -37.93 6.31
C ALA A 482 -3.22 -39.24 6.75
N GLY A 483 -3.84 -39.99 5.83
CA GLY A 483 -4.64 -41.17 6.14
C GLY A 483 -5.81 -40.88 7.10
N VAL A 484 -6.36 -39.67 7.07
CA VAL A 484 -7.51 -39.25 7.90
C VAL A 484 -8.77 -39.43 7.09
N GLN A 485 -9.71 -40.24 7.59
CA GLN A 485 -11.03 -40.34 6.98
C GLN A 485 -11.83 -39.07 7.27
N LEU A 486 -12.21 -38.35 6.22
CA LEU A 486 -13.14 -37.25 6.36
C LEU A 486 -14.52 -37.85 6.69
N PRO A 487 -15.24 -37.36 7.72
CA PRO A 487 -16.60 -37.79 7.95
C PRO A 487 -17.41 -37.56 6.66
N ASN A 488 -18.25 -38.54 6.30
CA ASN A 488 -19.20 -38.40 5.21
C ASN A 488 -20.04 -37.15 5.49
N TYR A 489 -19.70 -36.05 4.83
CA TYR A 489 -20.44 -34.83 4.97
C TYR A 489 -21.82 -35.12 4.37
N HIS A 490 -22.88 -34.98 5.18
CA HIS A 490 -24.24 -35.04 4.67
C HIS A 490 -24.35 -34.08 3.47
N PRO A 491 -24.93 -34.52 2.33
CA PRO A 491 -25.01 -33.74 1.08
C PRO A 491 -25.89 -32.48 1.16
N GLU A 492 -26.21 -31.99 2.36
CA GLU A 492 -27.15 -30.88 2.59
C GLU A 492 -26.46 -29.51 2.71
N ILE A 493 -25.13 -29.45 2.66
CA ILE A 493 -24.42 -28.21 2.34
C ILE A 493 -23.71 -28.41 1.00
N GLN A 494 -24.50 -28.59 -0.06
CA GLN A 494 -24.01 -28.28 -1.41
C GLN A 494 -23.75 -26.77 -1.43
N THR A 495 -22.48 -26.39 -1.49
CA THR A 495 -22.16 -25.02 -1.91
C THR A 495 -22.75 -24.82 -3.29
N LYS A 496 -23.30 -23.64 -3.55
CA LYS A 496 -23.90 -23.28 -4.84
C LYS A 496 -23.02 -23.67 -6.04
N ARG A 497 -21.70 -23.64 -5.85
CA ARG A 497 -20.69 -24.06 -6.82
C ARG A 497 -20.66 -25.56 -7.13
N ASN A 498 -20.81 -26.45 -6.15
CA ASN A 498 -20.85 -27.89 -6.38
C ASN A 498 -22.08 -28.29 -7.19
N GLN A 499 -23.23 -27.67 -6.90
CA GLN A 499 -24.46 -27.89 -7.65
C GLN A 499 -24.32 -27.47 -9.12
N LEU A 500 -23.64 -26.35 -9.39
CA LEU A 500 -23.33 -25.92 -10.75
C LEU A 500 -22.41 -26.93 -11.48
N TYR A 501 -21.39 -27.47 -10.82
CA TYR A 501 -20.53 -28.50 -11.41
C TYR A 501 -21.30 -29.79 -11.77
N GLU A 502 -22.22 -30.22 -10.91
CA GLU A 502 -23.08 -31.39 -11.19
C GLU A 502 -23.98 -31.15 -12.40
N ILE A 503 -24.59 -29.96 -12.50
CA ILE A 503 -25.42 -29.57 -13.64
C ILE A 503 -24.58 -29.59 -14.93
N LEU A 504 -23.37 -29.03 -14.91
CA LEU A 504 -22.47 -29.01 -16.07
C LEU A 504 -22.01 -30.44 -16.46
N GLU A 505 -21.72 -31.30 -15.50
CA GLU A 505 -21.35 -32.70 -15.77
C GLU A 505 -22.52 -33.48 -16.40
N LEU A 506 -23.74 -33.31 -15.88
CA LEU A 506 -24.94 -33.93 -16.44
C LEU A 506 -25.26 -33.41 -17.84
N ALA A 507 -25.09 -32.10 -18.07
CA ALA A 507 -25.23 -31.51 -19.40
C ALA A 507 -24.20 -32.08 -20.39
N THR A 508 -22.95 -32.29 -19.94
CA THR A 508 -21.90 -32.90 -20.76
C THR A 508 -22.30 -34.30 -21.21
N ARG A 509 -22.73 -35.15 -20.27
CA ARG A 509 -23.19 -36.51 -20.58
C ARG A 509 -24.40 -36.52 -21.51
N PHE A 510 -25.32 -35.57 -21.33
CA PHE A 510 -26.45 -35.39 -22.22
C PHE A 510 -25.97 -35.10 -23.65
N PHE A 511 -25.06 -34.15 -23.84
CA PHE A 511 -24.54 -33.81 -25.17
C PHE A 511 -23.72 -34.94 -25.81
N GLU A 512 -22.91 -35.67 -25.03
CA GLU A 512 -22.20 -36.87 -25.49
C GLU A 512 -23.20 -37.92 -25.99
N LYS A 513 -24.26 -38.19 -25.21
CA LYS A 513 -25.30 -39.14 -25.58
C LYS A 513 -26.03 -38.70 -26.86
N GLN A 514 -26.35 -37.42 -27.00
CA GLN A 514 -27.00 -36.88 -28.20
C GLN A 514 -26.11 -36.99 -29.44
N LEU A 515 -24.80 -36.79 -29.31
CA LEU A 515 -23.85 -36.94 -30.42
C LEU A 515 -23.85 -38.38 -30.96
N HIS A 516 -23.90 -39.38 -30.08
CA HIS A 516 -23.83 -40.79 -30.49
C HIS A 516 -25.19 -41.41 -30.84
N SER A 517 -26.27 -40.97 -30.17
CA SER A 517 -27.55 -41.68 -30.21
C SER A 517 -28.62 -41.01 -31.08
N SER A 518 -28.46 -39.73 -31.43
CA SER A 518 -29.45 -39.02 -32.25
C SER A 518 -29.11 -39.05 -33.74
N GLN A 519 -30.13 -39.03 -34.60
CA GLN A 519 -29.95 -38.97 -36.05
C GLN A 519 -29.18 -37.71 -36.48
N ALA A 520 -29.44 -36.56 -35.83
CA ALA A 520 -28.68 -35.33 -36.04
C ALA A 520 -27.24 -35.43 -35.52
N GLY A 521 -27.01 -36.10 -34.38
CA GLY A 521 -25.69 -36.36 -33.83
C GLY A 521 -24.82 -37.22 -34.75
N GLN A 522 -25.40 -38.23 -35.42
CA GLN A 522 -24.67 -39.03 -36.41
C GLN A 522 -24.19 -38.21 -37.61
N LEU A 523 -24.94 -37.20 -38.04
CA LEU A 523 -24.52 -36.26 -39.08
C LEU A 523 -23.35 -35.38 -38.59
N VAL A 524 -23.41 -34.93 -37.34
CA VAL A 524 -22.31 -34.20 -36.69
C VAL A 524 -21.05 -35.06 -36.59
N LEU A 525 -21.21 -36.33 -36.22
CA LEU A 525 -20.10 -37.27 -36.12
C LEU A 525 -19.40 -37.44 -37.47
N LYS A 526 -20.16 -37.69 -38.55
CA LYS A 526 -19.62 -37.75 -39.92
C LYS A 526 -18.87 -36.49 -40.30
N TYR A 527 -19.39 -35.33 -39.92
CA TYR A 527 -18.75 -34.04 -40.16
C TYR A 527 -17.44 -33.85 -39.37
N LEU A 528 -17.39 -34.26 -38.10
CA LEU A 528 -16.18 -34.20 -37.28
C LEU A 528 -15.10 -35.16 -37.81
N THR A 529 -15.49 -36.36 -38.25
CA THR A 529 -14.57 -37.33 -38.86
C THR A 529 -14.04 -36.84 -40.20
N ALA A 530 -14.89 -36.25 -41.06
CA ALA A 530 -14.46 -35.63 -42.31
C ALA A 530 -13.50 -34.44 -42.09
N ARG A 531 -13.54 -33.82 -40.90
CA ARG A 531 -12.62 -32.77 -40.46
C ARG A 531 -11.31 -33.31 -39.86
N GLY A 532 -11.12 -34.62 -39.82
CA GLY A 532 -9.89 -35.26 -39.33
C GLY A 532 -9.88 -35.57 -37.83
N LEU A 533 -11.00 -35.46 -37.11
CA LEU A 533 -11.04 -35.86 -35.70
C LEU A 533 -11.21 -37.37 -35.57
N THR A 534 -10.34 -38.01 -34.79
CA THR A 534 -10.42 -39.44 -34.47
C THR A 534 -11.48 -39.71 -33.40
N ALA A 535 -12.03 -40.93 -33.38
CA ALA A 535 -12.97 -41.35 -32.35
C ALA A 535 -12.37 -41.25 -30.93
N GLU A 536 -11.08 -41.53 -30.79
CA GLU A 536 -10.33 -41.35 -29.54
C GLU A 536 -10.29 -39.89 -29.10
N SER A 537 -10.08 -38.95 -30.03
CA SER A 537 -10.07 -37.52 -29.72
C SER A 537 -11.45 -37.03 -29.30
N ILE A 538 -12.50 -37.46 -30.01
CA ILE A 538 -13.89 -37.11 -29.70
C ILE A 538 -14.25 -37.58 -28.27
N LYS A 539 -13.86 -38.81 -27.92
CA LYS A 539 -14.07 -39.38 -26.59
C LYS A 539 -13.21 -38.71 -25.52
N LYS A 540 -11.93 -38.48 -25.79
CA LYS A 540 -10.98 -37.85 -24.85
C LYS A 540 -11.42 -36.43 -24.46
N TRP A 541 -11.91 -35.66 -25.44
CA TRP A 541 -12.36 -34.28 -25.23
C TRP A 541 -13.87 -34.18 -24.95
N ARG A 542 -14.57 -35.30 -24.82
CA ARG A 542 -15.99 -35.40 -24.49
C ARG A 542 -16.87 -34.50 -25.37
N LEU A 543 -16.58 -34.48 -26.67
CA LEU A 543 -17.34 -33.64 -27.59
C LEU A 543 -18.79 -34.11 -27.65
N GLY A 544 -19.71 -33.14 -27.78
CA GLY A 544 -21.13 -33.42 -27.75
C GLY A 544 -21.91 -32.67 -28.83
N TYR A 545 -23.21 -32.95 -28.91
CA TYR A 545 -24.14 -32.21 -29.76
C TYR A 545 -25.35 -31.75 -28.96
N SER A 546 -25.71 -30.49 -29.13
CA SER A 546 -26.92 -29.90 -28.58
C SER A 546 -27.99 -29.80 -29.67
N PRO A 547 -29.10 -30.56 -29.55
CA PRO A 547 -30.19 -30.55 -30.53
C PRO A 547 -30.76 -29.16 -30.80
N ASP A 548 -31.25 -28.92 -32.01
CA ASP A 548 -31.97 -27.68 -32.34
C ASP A 548 -33.43 -27.75 -31.86
N GLN A 549 -33.60 -27.77 -30.54
CA GLN A 549 -34.89 -27.76 -29.86
C GLN A 549 -34.87 -26.74 -28.74
N TRP A 550 -36.01 -26.11 -28.46
CA TRP A 550 -36.05 -24.95 -27.57
C TRP A 550 -35.68 -25.23 -26.10
N ARG A 551 -35.95 -26.43 -25.56
CA ARG A 551 -35.80 -26.75 -24.13
C ARG A 551 -35.37 -28.19 -23.84
N CYS A 552 -34.77 -28.88 -24.80
CA CYS A 552 -34.46 -30.30 -24.68
C CYS A 552 -33.49 -30.61 -23.53
N LEU A 553 -32.46 -29.79 -23.33
CA LEU A 553 -31.54 -29.91 -22.20
C LEU A 553 -32.20 -29.43 -20.90
N SER A 554 -32.88 -28.28 -20.93
CA SER A 554 -33.54 -27.74 -19.75
C SER A 554 -34.58 -28.70 -19.18
N ASP A 555 -35.41 -29.32 -20.02
CA ASP A 555 -36.45 -30.27 -19.58
C ASP A 555 -35.81 -31.59 -19.06
N PHE A 556 -34.68 -32.02 -19.62
CA PHE A 556 -33.90 -33.14 -19.08
C PHE A 556 -33.38 -32.85 -17.66
N LEU A 557 -32.78 -31.67 -17.45
CA LEU A 557 -32.24 -31.27 -16.15
C LEU A 557 -33.35 -31.04 -15.11
N VAL A 558 -34.49 -30.49 -15.50
CA VAL A 558 -35.69 -30.41 -14.64
C VAL A 558 -36.16 -31.80 -14.23
N GLY A 559 -36.13 -32.78 -15.15
CA GLY A 559 -36.40 -34.18 -14.85
C GLY A 559 -35.39 -34.85 -13.89
N GLN A 560 -34.25 -34.21 -13.63
CA GLN A 560 -33.26 -34.61 -12.62
C GLN A 560 -33.37 -33.80 -11.31
N ASN A 561 -34.50 -33.12 -11.08
CA ASN A 561 -34.80 -32.28 -9.91
C ASN A 561 -34.05 -30.94 -9.81
N TYR A 562 -33.48 -30.40 -10.90
CA TYR A 562 -32.90 -29.05 -10.91
C TYR A 562 -33.94 -27.97 -11.24
N GLN A 563 -33.82 -26.81 -10.61
CA GLN A 563 -34.70 -25.67 -10.86
C GLN A 563 -34.26 -24.91 -12.11
N ARG A 564 -35.20 -24.26 -12.80
CA ARG A 564 -34.89 -23.52 -14.04
C ARG A 564 -33.94 -22.35 -13.82
N ASP A 565 -34.01 -21.71 -12.66
CA ASP A 565 -33.10 -20.62 -12.30
C ASP A 565 -31.65 -21.10 -12.15
N GLU A 566 -31.45 -22.33 -11.65
CA GLU A 566 -30.13 -22.96 -11.51
C GLU A 566 -29.51 -23.30 -12.88
N ILE A 567 -30.35 -23.71 -13.84
CA ILE A 567 -29.92 -23.98 -15.23
C ILE A 567 -29.53 -22.68 -15.94
N VAL A 568 -30.24 -21.59 -15.67
CA VAL A 568 -29.88 -20.24 -16.16
C VAL A 568 -28.58 -19.77 -15.53
N GLU A 569 -28.41 -19.96 -14.22
CA GLU A 569 -27.19 -19.60 -13.50
C GLU A 569 -25.97 -20.41 -13.95
N ALA A 570 -26.15 -21.69 -14.28
CA ALA A 570 -25.13 -22.53 -14.93
C ALA A 570 -24.81 -22.10 -16.38
N GLY A 571 -25.50 -21.09 -16.91
CA GLY A 571 -25.27 -20.55 -18.23
C GLY A 571 -25.79 -21.44 -19.37
N LEU A 572 -26.61 -22.44 -19.07
CA LEU A 572 -27.15 -23.41 -20.03
C LEU A 572 -28.44 -22.94 -20.70
N ALA A 573 -29.17 -22.01 -20.09
CA ALA A 573 -30.41 -21.45 -20.60
C ALA A 573 -30.41 -19.90 -20.59
N VAL A 574 -31.25 -19.31 -21.45
CA VAL A 574 -31.39 -17.85 -21.63
C VAL A 574 -32.85 -17.44 -21.38
N VAL A 575 -33.07 -16.37 -20.62
CA VAL A 575 -34.40 -15.81 -20.34
C VAL A 575 -34.82 -14.85 -21.47
N SER A 576 -35.98 -15.08 -22.09
CA SER A 576 -36.50 -14.25 -23.19
C SER A 576 -37.58 -13.26 -22.70
N GLY A 577 -37.18 -12.13 -22.10
CA GLY A 577 -38.12 -11.09 -21.65
C GLY A 577 -39.02 -11.50 -20.46
N LYS A 578 -39.76 -10.54 -19.88
CA LYS A 578 -40.60 -10.77 -18.68
C LYS A 578 -41.76 -11.73 -19.00
N GLY A 579 -41.76 -12.89 -18.32
CA GLY A 579 -42.90 -13.84 -18.32
C GLY A 579 -42.80 -15.03 -19.29
N LYS A 580 -41.76 -15.13 -20.13
CA LYS A 580 -41.57 -16.31 -20.99
C LYS A 580 -40.63 -17.33 -20.33
N PRO A 581 -40.86 -18.65 -20.53
CA PRO A 581 -39.96 -19.67 -20.02
C PRO A 581 -38.57 -19.55 -20.68
N PRO A 582 -37.48 -19.84 -19.93
CA PRO A 582 -36.13 -19.84 -20.48
C PRO A 582 -35.97 -20.92 -21.56
N TYR A 583 -35.04 -20.69 -22.48
CA TYR A 583 -34.71 -21.60 -23.59
C TYR A 583 -33.23 -21.97 -23.61
N ASP A 584 -32.89 -23.13 -24.17
CA ASP A 584 -31.53 -23.64 -24.21
C ASP A 584 -30.59 -22.71 -25.00
N ARG A 585 -29.40 -22.45 -24.45
CA ARG A 585 -28.41 -21.54 -25.02
C ARG A 585 -27.74 -22.09 -26.28
N PHE A 586 -27.46 -23.39 -26.30
CA PHE A 586 -26.59 -24.01 -27.28
C PHE A 586 -27.32 -24.75 -28.41
N ARG A 587 -28.55 -24.36 -28.76
CA ARG A 587 -29.37 -25.05 -29.76
C ARG A 587 -28.68 -25.20 -31.12
N GLY A 588 -28.71 -26.41 -31.68
CA GLY A 588 -28.15 -26.72 -32.99
C GLY A 588 -26.63 -26.62 -33.07
N ARG A 589 -25.91 -26.88 -31.97
CA ARG A 589 -24.45 -26.67 -31.89
C ARG A 589 -23.68 -27.92 -31.50
N ILE A 590 -22.49 -28.03 -32.09
CA ILE A 590 -21.41 -28.91 -31.61
C ILE A 590 -20.86 -28.30 -30.32
N ILE A 591 -20.79 -29.10 -29.27
CA ILE A 591 -20.40 -28.68 -27.93
C ILE A 591 -18.97 -29.11 -27.64
N PHE A 592 -18.20 -28.17 -27.12
CA PHE A 592 -16.84 -28.33 -26.65
C PHE A 592 -16.81 -28.02 -25.15
N PRO A 593 -16.76 -29.03 -24.27
CA PRO A 593 -16.61 -28.80 -22.84
C PRO A 593 -15.29 -28.08 -22.54
N VAL A 594 -15.34 -27.12 -21.62
CA VAL A 594 -14.17 -26.43 -21.08
C VAL A 594 -13.84 -27.07 -19.74
N PHE A 595 -12.59 -27.49 -19.57
CA PHE A 595 -12.13 -28.18 -18.36
C PHE A 595 -11.26 -27.27 -17.51
N ASP A 596 -11.34 -27.41 -16.18
CA ASP A 596 -10.33 -26.87 -15.28
C ASP A 596 -9.07 -27.75 -15.24
N ALA A 597 -8.07 -27.33 -14.45
CA ALA A 597 -6.84 -28.08 -14.25
C ALA A 597 -7.05 -29.48 -13.63
N ASN A 598 -8.21 -29.72 -13.01
CA ASN A 598 -8.59 -30.99 -12.39
C ASN A 598 -9.43 -31.87 -13.34
N GLY A 599 -9.72 -31.42 -14.56
CA GLY A 599 -10.53 -32.14 -15.54
C GLY A 599 -12.04 -32.04 -15.30
N GLN A 600 -12.51 -31.13 -14.43
CA GLN A 600 -13.94 -30.87 -14.22
C GLN A 600 -14.47 -29.92 -15.29
N VAL A 601 -15.72 -30.14 -15.72
CA VAL A 601 -16.36 -29.27 -16.73
C VAL A 601 -16.81 -27.97 -16.07
N ILE A 602 -16.26 -26.84 -16.53
CA ILE A 602 -16.53 -25.50 -15.97
C ILE A 602 -17.36 -24.63 -16.92
N GLY A 603 -17.66 -25.13 -18.11
CA GLY A 603 -18.45 -24.43 -19.11
C GLY A 603 -18.39 -25.11 -20.47
N PHE A 604 -18.97 -24.45 -21.48
CA PHE A 604 -19.09 -24.98 -22.83
C PHE A 604 -18.84 -23.91 -23.88
N GLY A 605 -18.10 -24.27 -24.92
CA GLY A 605 -18.11 -23.57 -26.20
C GLY A 605 -19.06 -24.26 -27.18
N GLY A 606 -19.76 -23.49 -28.01
CA GLY A 606 -20.75 -24.03 -28.94
C GLY A 606 -20.61 -23.53 -30.37
N ARG A 607 -20.44 -24.44 -31.34
CA ARG A 607 -20.34 -24.11 -32.77
C ARG A 607 -21.57 -24.54 -33.55
N VAL A 608 -22.17 -23.64 -34.35
CA VAL A 608 -23.34 -23.96 -35.18
C VAL A 608 -23.05 -25.12 -36.14
N PHE A 609 -23.99 -26.06 -36.22
CA PHE A 609 -23.99 -27.16 -37.18
C PHE A 609 -25.23 -27.07 -38.07
N GLY A 610 -25.04 -26.90 -39.38
CA GLY A 610 -26.12 -26.70 -40.38
C GLY A 610 -26.23 -25.26 -40.91
N GLU A 611 -27.27 -24.98 -41.70
CA GLU A 611 -27.65 -23.62 -42.12
C GLU A 611 -28.29 -22.84 -40.96
N LYS A 612 -28.16 -21.50 -40.97
CA LYS A 612 -28.73 -20.65 -39.91
C LYS A 612 -30.26 -20.77 -39.88
N PRO A 613 -30.91 -20.68 -38.70
CA PRO A 613 -32.36 -20.63 -38.62
C PRO A 613 -32.90 -19.43 -39.43
N LYS A 614 -33.78 -19.69 -40.39
CA LYS A 614 -34.54 -18.66 -41.12
C LYS A 614 -35.87 -18.43 -40.39
N ASP A 615 -36.27 -17.18 -40.24
CA ASP A 615 -37.60 -16.84 -39.73
C ASP A 615 -38.69 -17.06 -40.80
N ILE A 616 -39.96 -16.87 -40.42
CA ILE A 616 -41.14 -17.13 -41.25
C ILE A 616 -41.15 -16.27 -42.53
N ALA A 617 -40.34 -15.20 -42.57
CA ALA A 617 -40.15 -14.30 -43.70
C ALA A 617 -38.89 -14.60 -44.55
N GLY A 618 -38.12 -15.64 -44.22
CA GLY A 618 -36.94 -16.07 -44.99
C GLY A 618 -35.65 -15.30 -44.73
N HIS A 619 -35.57 -14.49 -43.67
CA HIS A 619 -34.36 -13.78 -43.27
C HIS A 619 -33.44 -14.65 -42.40
N GLU A 620 -32.13 -14.53 -42.59
CA GLU A 620 -31.14 -15.20 -41.74
C GLU A 620 -31.16 -14.59 -40.33
N THR A 621 -31.67 -15.33 -39.33
CA THR A 621 -31.60 -14.87 -37.93
C THR A 621 -30.24 -15.21 -37.32
N GLY A 622 -29.46 -14.16 -37.03
CA GLY A 622 -28.05 -14.26 -36.65
C GLY A 622 -27.82 -14.77 -35.23
N GLY A 623 -27.34 -16.01 -35.11
CA GLY A 623 -26.55 -16.47 -33.95
C GLY A 623 -25.06 -16.44 -34.28
N ALA A 624 -24.21 -16.08 -33.31
CA ALA A 624 -22.76 -16.11 -33.48
C ALA A 624 -22.29 -17.52 -33.89
N LYS A 625 -21.34 -17.62 -34.84
CA LYS A 625 -20.81 -18.91 -35.33
C LYS A 625 -20.21 -19.76 -34.20
N TYR A 626 -19.69 -19.09 -33.18
CA TYR A 626 -19.20 -19.63 -31.91
C TYR A 626 -19.85 -18.82 -30.78
N ILE A 627 -20.24 -19.49 -29.70
CA ILE A 627 -20.63 -18.86 -28.43
C ILE A 627 -19.86 -19.52 -27.30
#